data_AF-A0A7C3KZS9-F1
#
_entry.id   AF-A0A7C3KZS9-F1
#
_cell.length_a   1.000
_cell.length_b   1.000
_cell.length_c   1.000
_cell.angle_alpha   90.00
_cell.angle_beta   90.00
_cell.angle_gamma   90.00
#
_symmetry.space_group_name_H-M   'P 1'
#
loop_
_entity.id
_entity.type
_entity.pdbx_description
1 polymer ?
#
loop_
_entity_poly.entity_id
_entity_poly.type
_entity_poly.pdbx_seq_one_letter_code
_entity_poly.pdbx_strand_id
1 'polypeptide(L)' 'MRAIITGQVGMDKKPYLDGVARFAGQQGESVPVAHVGDMMYREARDVRPGRILDLPISRLDSLRRAAFKDIIAD' A
#
# COMPACT_ATOMS: atom_id res chain seq x y z
N MET A 1 -16.30 5.80 2.06
CA MET A 1 -15.27 6.80 2.44
C MET A 1 -13.91 6.17 2.22
N ARG A 2 -12.91 6.89 1.68
CA ARG A 2 -11.53 6.38 1.50
C ARG A 2 -10.59 7.21 2.37
N ALA A 3 -9.62 6.56 3.00
CA ALA A 3 -8.61 7.21 3.85
C ALA A 3 -7.21 6.82 3.38
N ILE A 4 -6.29 7.80 3.36
CA ILE A 4 -4.88 7.56 3.09
C ILE A 4 -4.15 7.57 4.42
N ILE A 5 -3.47 6.47 4.74
CA ILE A 5 -2.69 6.34 5.97
C ILE A 5 -1.21 6.55 5.63
N THR A 6 -0.63 7.57 6.24
CA THR A 6 0.79 7.92 6.05
C THR A 6 1.58 7.70 7.33
N GLY A 7 2.90 7.60 7.21
CA GLY A 7 3.83 7.55 8.33
C GLY A 7 5.23 7.20 7.86
N GLN A 8 6.23 7.48 8.69
CA GLN A 8 7.63 7.21 8.37
C GLN A 8 7.89 5.72 8.05
N VAL A 9 8.99 5.46 7.33
CA VAL A 9 9.45 4.08 7.05
C VAL A 9 9.82 3.40 8.38
N GLY A 10 9.51 2.10 8.52
CA GLY A 10 9.78 1.34 9.73
C GLY A 10 8.69 1.40 10.82
N MET A 11 7.62 2.17 10.62
CA MET A 11 6.51 2.30 11.59
C MET A 11 5.51 1.11 11.60
N ASP A 12 5.85 -0.04 11.01
CA ASP A 12 5.01 -1.25 11.00
C ASP A 12 3.53 -1.03 10.62
N LYS A 13 3.28 -0.10 9.69
CA LYS A 13 1.92 0.27 9.25
C LYS A 13 1.12 -0.92 8.72
N LYS A 14 1.76 -1.84 8.00
CA LYS A 14 1.07 -2.99 7.39
C LYS A 14 0.44 -3.92 8.43
N PRO A 15 1.22 -4.53 9.35
CA PRO A 15 0.62 -5.42 10.36
C PRO A 15 -0.37 -4.68 11.27
N TYR A 16 -0.16 -3.38 11.52
CA TYR A 16 -1.12 -2.57 12.26
C TYR A 16 -2.47 -2.46 11.52
N LEU A 17 -2.46 -2.06 10.24
CA LEU A 17 -3.67 -1.88 9.44
C LEU A 17 -4.38 -3.19 9.11
N ASP A 18 -3.63 -4.28 8.91
CA ASP A 18 -4.22 -5.62 8.80
C ASP A 18 -4.94 -6.02 10.10
N GLY A 19 -4.37 -5.64 11.25
CA GLY A 19 -5.00 -5.78 12.55
C GLY A 19 -6.31 -4.99 12.67
N VAL A 20 -6.33 -3.75 12.18
CA VAL A 20 -7.53 -2.90 12.14
C VAL A 20 -8.63 -3.52 11.27
N ALA A 21 -8.30 -3.95 10.04
CA ALA A 21 -9.27 -4.57 9.14
C ALA A 21 -9.84 -5.86 9.72
N ARG A 22 -8.98 -6.70 10.32
CA ARG A 22 -9.41 -7.92 11.01
C ARG A 22 -10.32 -7.61 12.20
N PHE A 23 -10.00 -6.60 13.00
CA PHE A 23 -10.83 -6.18 14.13
C PHE A 23 -12.20 -5.69 13.67
N ALA A 24 -12.27 -4.88 12.62
CA ALA A 24 -13.54 -4.48 12.01
C ALA A 24 -14.36 -5.69 11.53
N GLY A 25 -13.70 -6.67 10.89
CA GLY A 25 -14.33 -7.93 10.46
C GLY A 25 -14.97 -8.73 11.60
N GLN A 26 -14.38 -8.69 12.80
CA GLN A 26 -14.97 -9.33 13.99
C GLN A 26 -16.27 -8.65 14.46
N GLN A 27 -16.50 -7.39 14.06
CA GLN A 27 -17.71 -6.62 14.35
C GLN A 27 -18.73 -6.68 13.21
N GLY A 28 -18.48 -7.47 12.17
CA GLY A 28 -19.34 -7.57 10.98
C GLY A 28 -19.09 -6.50 9.91
N GLU A 29 -18.05 -5.68 10.08
CA GLU A 29 -17.70 -4.61 9.13
C GLU A 29 -16.59 -5.06 8.17
N SER A 30 -16.70 -4.69 6.89
CA SER A 30 -15.66 -4.95 5.90
C SER A 30 -14.86 -3.68 5.62
N VAL A 31 -13.56 -3.71 5.91
CA VAL A 31 -12.63 -2.60 5.65
C VAL A 31 -11.53 -3.07 4.69
N PRO A 32 -11.66 -2.80 3.38
CA PRO A 32 -10.60 -3.10 2.42
C PRO A 32 -9.33 -2.31 2.75
N VAL A 33 -8.19 -3.01 2.79
CA VAL A 33 -6.87 -2.41 3.00
C VAL A 33 -6.00 -2.68 1.79
N ALA A 34 -5.46 -1.61 1.22
CA ALA A 34 -4.54 -1.67 0.08
C ALA A 34 -3.14 -1.20 0.49
N HIS A 35 -2.18 -2.13 0.49
CA HIS A 35 -0.78 -1.83 0.78
C HIS A 35 -0.07 -1.34 -0.48
N VAL A 36 -0.11 -0.01 -0.71
CA VAL A 36 0.46 0.63 -1.91
C VAL A 36 1.88 0.16 -2.22
N GLY A 37 2.73 -0.01 -1.20
CA GLY A 37 4.10 -0.49 -1.39
C GLY A 37 4.18 -1.88 -2.03
N ASP A 38 3.32 -2.82 -1.64
CA ASP A 38 3.28 -4.17 -2.24
C ASP A 38 2.76 -4.13 -3.67
N MET A 39 1.77 -3.28 -3.93
CA MET A 39 1.26 -3.06 -5.28
C MET A 39 2.37 -2.51 -6.19
N MET A 40 3.17 -1.56 -5.70
CA MET A 40 4.31 -1.03 -6.44
C MET A 40 5.38 -2.11 -6.71
N TYR A 41 5.68 -3.00 -5.77
CA TYR A 41 6.63 -4.11 -6.00
C TYR A 41 6.11 -5.16 -6.98
N ARG A 42 4.80 -5.44 -7.00
CA ARG A 42 4.20 -6.35 -7.99
C ARG A 42 4.37 -5.84 -9.42
N GLU A 43 4.30 -4.52 -9.59
CA GLU A 43 4.52 -3.83 -10.86
C GLU A 43 6.02 -3.74 -11.20
N ALA A 44 6.85 -3.36 -10.23
CA ALA A 44 8.29 -3.15 -10.40
C ALA A 44 9.10 -4.45 -10.18
N ARG A 45 8.86 -5.47 -11.00
CA ARG A 45 9.47 -6.81 -10.85
C ARG A 45 11.00 -6.84 -10.93
N ASP A 46 11.60 -5.82 -11.52
CA ASP A 46 13.05 -5.64 -11.61
C ASP A 46 13.69 -5.08 -10.32
N VAL A 47 12.87 -4.67 -9.34
CA VAL A 47 13.33 -3.99 -8.13
C VAL A 47 13.47 -4.96 -6.98
N ARG A 48 14.67 -5.00 -6.38
CA ARG A 48 14.93 -5.87 -5.23
C ARG A 48 14.07 -5.47 -4.02
N PRO A 49 13.57 -6.45 -3.24
CA PRO A 49 12.86 -6.17 -1.99
C PRO A 49 13.65 -5.23 -1.07
N GLY A 50 12.97 -4.25 -0.49
CA GLY A 50 13.56 -3.22 0.38
C GLY A 50 14.26 -2.06 -0.35
N ARG A 51 14.33 -2.05 -1.68
CA ARG A 51 15.07 -1.04 -2.47
C ARG A 51 14.20 -0.10 -3.29
N ILE A 52 12.86 -0.16 -3.15
CA ILE A 52 11.96 0.63 -4.00
C ILE A 52 12.12 2.14 -3.86
N LEU A 53 12.54 2.64 -2.70
CA LEU A 53 12.75 4.07 -2.47
C LEU A 53 14.05 4.60 -3.09
N ASP A 54 14.92 3.72 -3.58
CA ASP A 54 16.14 4.11 -4.30
C ASP A 54 15.86 4.53 -5.75
N LEU A 55 14.65 4.26 -6.24
CA LEU A 55 14.27 4.59 -7.61
C LEU A 55 14.15 6.11 -7.78
N PRO A 56 14.37 6.63 -9.00
CA PRO A 56 14.10 8.03 -9.31
C PRO A 56 12.65 8.42 -8.97
N ILE A 57 12.44 9.67 -8.57
CA ILE A 57 11.12 10.22 -8.19
C ILE A 57 10.09 9.98 -9.31
N SER A 58 10.45 10.19 -10.57
CA SER A 58 9.56 9.96 -11.73
C SER A 58 9.08 8.51 -11.85
N ARG A 59 9.94 7.56 -11.48
CA ARG A 59 9.61 6.13 -11.47
C ARG A 59 8.72 5.80 -10.29
N LEU A 60 9.00 6.35 -9.11
CA LEU A 60 8.12 6.24 -7.94
C LEU A 60 6.72 6.80 -8.22
N ASP A 61 6.62 7.95 -8.87
CA ASP A 61 5.35 8.58 -9.21
C ASP A 61 4.53 7.73 -10.19
N SER A 62 5.19 7.16 -11.20
CA SER A 62 4.57 6.23 -12.15
C SER A 62 4.01 4.99 -11.44
N LEU A 63 4.80 4.36 -10.57
CA LEU A 63 4.40 3.18 -9.80
C LEU A 63 3.26 3.48 -8.82
N ARG A 64 3.32 4.61 -8.10
CA ARG A 64 2.22 5.04 -7.23
C ARG A 64 0.94 5.27 -8.03
N ARG A 65 1.03 5.94 -9.19
CA ARG A 65 -0.14 6.20 -10.04
C ARG A 65 -0.77 4.90 -10.55
N ALA A 66 0.04 3.92 -10.95
CA ALA A 66 -0.46 2.59 -11.33
C ALA A 66 -1.17 1.90 -10.16
N ALA A 67 -0.55 1.85 -8.98
CA ALA A 67 -1.17 1.26 -7.79
C ALA A 67 -2.49 1.95 -7.39
N PHE A 68 -2.53 3.28 -7.40
CA PHE A 68 -3.75 4.02 -7.09
C PHE A 68 -4.84 3.84 -8.14
N LYS A 69 -4.49 3.67 -9.42
CA LYS A 69 -5.47 3.36 -10.48
C LYS A 69 -6.22 2.08 -10.16
N ASP A 70 -5.50 1.03 -9.75
CA ASP A 70 -6.09 -0.25 -9.39
C ASP A 70 -6.99 -0.12 -8.14
N ILE A 71 -6.51 0.57 -7.09
CA ILE A 71 -7.28 0.81 -5.84
C ILE A 71 -8.60 1.58 -6.10
N ILE A 72 -8.61 2.47 -7.08
CA ILE A 72 -9.79 3.30 -7.40
C ILE A 72 -10.80 2.53 -8.25
N ALA A 73 -10.32 1.60 -9.09
CA ALA A 73 -11.15 0.78 -9.96
C ALA A 73 -11.93 -0.31 -9.22
N ASP A 74 -11.40 -0.76 -8.07
CA ASP A 74 -12.11 -1.59 -7.07
C ASP A 74 -13.13 -0.77 -6.25
#